data_AF-A0A4Q4XYE8-F1
#
_entry.id   AF-A0A4Q4XYE8-F1
#
_cell.length_a   1.000
_cell.length_b   1.000
_cell.length_c   1.000
_cell.angle_alpha   90.00
_cell.angle_beta   90.00
_cell.angle_gamma   90.00
#
_symmetry.space_group_name_H-M   'P 1'
#
loop_
_entity.id
_entity.type
_entity.pdbx_description
1 polymer ?
#
loop_
_entity_poly.entity_id
_entity_poly.type
_entity_poly.pdbx_seq_one_letter_code
_entity_poly.pdbx_strand_id
1 'polypeptide(L)'
;MRGQKFKGITYPGIRVFYRPHPKAAELPKDPAPLPLLVFVHGLGGSIAQFHALLGSLVNSASCLAVDLPGCGVSDFAPTSWDAYTSDALLDLLETVIDEYRGEDQGVVFIAHSMGTALAARLSNRSSTHHTPLPSYVMGLVAICPVAEAPPEAKAKSIRRIIRIPEVLFNLWRAWDRWGGPESASVNRFVGPHADLQTRQLQDRFNSQSRSPVFRRMAWGALPVYKNGKPSGGLFGEPAWAGLTIPVYLIGGKHDQITPPHEVEKIQRILESPHTNENENSQGLSKANGSTVTTADESVSSAPIPDSAAPVDTAKPKRQLPTSIEAISNEDFERERQSDSAEESLENPTTPGDEGPQNNIPPQPRHPAKVVKAILLPAGHAVMYSRSVRTLAGLISDFMNDHITARFSLGWQLQYLSREGKWDVKNLAKWKSVQPVSEPIGNIFRAMKTLREVDDEHSPRVFTEKWGTIIKDIIDISHDNPVYDPRNFGNGIKYYKLPTVSKIPPTDMDVANFIKLVDEIREEQKVRAASEPDWSENYVIGVHCHYGFNRTGYFLVCYLVERCGYDVQEAIDEFARGRPNGIRHSHFLDRLALRYSDQRA
;
A
#
# COMPACT_ATOMS: atom_id res chain seq x y z
N MET A 1 6.34 24.52 11.99
CA MET A 1 6.30 25.17 10.67
C MET A 1 5.57 26.50 10.80
N ARG A 2 5.89 27.46 9.93
CA ARG A 2 5.36 28.84 9.96
C ARG A 2 3.83 28.83 9.86
N GLY A 3 3.18 29.75 10.58
CA GLY A 3 1.73 29.84 10.60
C GLY A 3 1.15 29.97 9.19
N GLN A 4 0.20 29.10 8.87
CA GLN A 4 -0.47 29.07 7.57
C GLN A 4 -1.65 30.05 7.61
N LYS A 5 -1.66 31.06 6.72
CA LYS A 5 -2.61 32.19 6.74
C LYS A 5 -3.49 32.19 5.48
N PHE A 6 -4.79 31.99 5.63
CA PHE A 6 -5.74 31.91 4.51
C PHE A 6 -7.12 32.49 4.86
N LYS A 7 -7.72 33.28 3.94
CA LYS A 7 -8.97 34.04 4.15
C LYS A 7 -9.01 34.83 5.48
N GLY A 8 -7.86 35.34 5.92
CA GLY A 8 -7.72 36.07 7.19
C GLY A 8 -7.60 35.19 8.44
N ILE A 9 -7.66 33.87 8.32
CA ILE A 9 -7.47 32.91 9.40
C ILE A 9 -6.02 32.40 9.37
N THR A 10 -5.29 32.57 10.48
CA THR A 10 -3.92 32.07 10.62
C THR A 10 -3.90 30.91 11.59
N TYR A 11 -3.49 29.73 11.13
CA TYR A 11 -3.24 28.56 11.96
C TYR A 11 -1.76 28.54 12.38
N PRO A 12 -1.42 28.78 13.66
CA PRO A 12 -0.04 29.02 14.07
C PRO A 12 0.82 27.74 14.11
N GLY A 13 0.21 26.57 14.31
CA GLY A 13 0.94 25.30 14.41
C GLY A 13 0.10 24.14 13.89
N ILE A 14 0.25 23.83 12.60
CA ILE A 14 -0.32 22.63 11.99
C ILE A 14 0.76 21.56 11.88
N ARG A 15 0.45 20.36 12.39
CA ARG A 15 1.30 19.19 12.22
C ARG A 15 1.07 18.58 10.85
N VAL A 16 2.12 18.66 10.04
CA VAL A 16 2.23 17.95 8.76
C VAL A 16 3.23 16.81 8.93
N PHE A 17 2.83 15.60 8.56
CA PHE A 17 3.70 14.46 8.35
C PHE A 17 3.99 14.34 6.87
N TYR A 18 5.25 14.43 6.48
CA TYR A 18 5.69 14.17 5.12
C TYR A 18 6.83 13.16 5.16
N ARG A 19 6.67 12.05 4.46
CA ARG A 19 7.70 11.03 4.29
C ARG A 19 7.93 10.84 2.80
N PRO A 20 9.06 11.33 2.25
CA PRO A 20 9.38 11.11 0.86
C PRO A 20 9.64 9.62 0.61
N HIS A 21 9.31 9.16 -0.60
CA HIS A 21 9.66 7.81 -1.02
C HIS A 21 11.20 7.64 -0.97
N PRO A 22 11.75 6.58 -0.32
CA PRO A 22 13.19 6.45 -0.10
C PRO A 22 14.02 6.48 -1.40
N LYS A 23 13.40 6.08 -2.51
CA LYS A 23 14.01 5.99 -3.83
C LYS A 23 13.39 6.95 -4.85
N ALA A 24 12.71 8.02 -4.39
CA ALA A 24 12.02 8.97 -5.26
C ALA A 24 12.93 9.57 -6.36
N ALA A 25 14.19 9.84 -6.04
CA ALA A 25 15.15 10.43 -6.98
C ALA A 25 15.62 9.46 -8.08
N GLU A 26 15.47 8.16 -7.84
CA GLU A 26 15.91 7.07 -8.74
C GLU A 26 14.73 6.51 -9.57
N LEU A 27 13.51 7.00 -9.38
CA LEU A 27 12.32 6.61 -10.15
C LEU A 27 12.04 7.59 -11.30
N PRO A 28 11.29 7.17 -12.35
CA PRO A 28 10.99 8.03 -13.49
C PRO A 28 10.28 9.31 -13.07
N LYS A 29 10.72 10.42 -13.66
CA LYS A 29 10.06 11.74 -13.52
C LYS A 29 9.29 12.15 -14.77
N ASP A 30 9.48 11.43 -15.87
CA ASP A 30 8.83 11.67 -17.17
C ASP A 30 7.74 10.61 -17.43
N PRO A 31 6.54 10.96 -17.91
CA PRO A 31 6.03 12.33 -18.11
C PRO A 31 5.64 13.06 -16.81
N ALA A 32 5.62 12.35 -15.68
CA ALA A 32 5.37 12.93 -14.37
C ALA A 32 6.03 12.08 -13.26
N PRO A 33 6.36 12.66 -12.09
CA PRO A 33 6.87 11.91 -10.95
C PRO A 33 5.79 11.02 -10.32
N LEU A 34 6.21 10.00 -9.57
CA LEU A 34 5.33 9.10 -8.83
C LEU A 34 4.32 9.90 -7.96
N PRO A 35 3.02 9.56 -7.94
CA PRO A 35 2.02 10.37 -7.26
C PRO A 35 2.22 10.45 -5.74
N LEU A 36 1.73 11.54 -5.14
CA LEU A 36 1.72 11.76 -3.69
C LEU A 36 0.48 11.13 -3.04
N LEU A 37 0.68 10.30 -2.02
CA LEU A 37 -0.42 9.75 -1.21
C LEU A 37 -0.78 10.73 -0.09
N VAL A 38 -2.03 11.20 -0.06
CA VAL A 38 -2.51 12.19 0.91
C VAL A 38 -3.52 11.57 1.87
N PHE A 39 -3.17 11.52 3.15
CA PHE A 39 -4.00 10.93 4.20
C PHE A 39 -4.80 11.99 4.95
N VAL A 40 -6.13 11.82 4.98
CA VAL A 40 -7.05 12.79 5.59
C VAL A 40 -7.91 12.11 6.65
N HIS A 41 -7.71 12.47 7.92
CA HIS A 41 -8.45 11.88 9.04
C HIS A 41 -9.85 12.50 9.21
N GLY A 42 -10.73 11.77 9.90
CA GLY A 42 -12.08 12.22 10.21
C GLY A 42 -12.21 13.07 11.47
N LEU A 43 -13.46 13.34 11.85
CA LEU A 43 -13.82 14.13 13.02
C LEU A 43 -13.25 13.53 14.31
N GLY A 44 -12.49 14.33 15.07
CA GLY A 44 -11.87 13.88 16.32
C GLY A 44 -10.74 12.85 16.13
N GLY A 45 -10.32 12.60 14.89
CA GLY A 45 -9.20 11.74 14.55
C GLY A 45 -7.84 12.44 14.58
N SER A 46 -6.82 11.71 14.12
CA SER A 46 -5.45 12.23 13.92
C SER A 46 -4.67 11.34 12.94
N ILE A 47 -3.51 11.81 12.49
CA ILE A 47 -2.56 11.04 11.67
C ILE A 47 -2.21 9.69 12.33
N ALA A 48 -2.17 9.63 13.68
CA ALA A 48 -1.80 8.41 14.40
C ALA A 48 -2.71 7.21 14.10
N GLN A 49 -3.97 7.45 13.69
CA GLN A 49 -4.88 6.38 13.27
C GLN A 49 -4.45 5.69 11.96
N PHE A 50 -3.68 6.38 11.12
CA PHE A 50 -3.12 5.84 9.88
C PHE A 50 -1.77 5.15 10.07
N HIS A 51 -1.22 5.07 11.29
CA HIS A 51 0.17 4.61 11.51
C HIS A 51 0.49 3.28 10.81
N ALA A 52 -0.39 2.28 10.93
CA ALA A 52 -0.18 0.98 10.30
C ALA A 52 -0.29 1.03 8.77
N LEU A 53 -1.22 1.83 8.21
CA LEU A 53 -1.34 2.04 6.77
C LEU A 53 -0.15 2.81 6.20
N LEU A 54 0.27 3.88 6.87
CA LEU A 54 1.47 4.64 6.53
C LEU A 54 2.70 3.73 6.55
N GLY A 55 2.84 2.87 7.55
CA GLY A 55 3.94 1.90 7.64
C GLY A 55 4.04 0.97 6.41
N SER A 56 2.90 0.60 5.83
CA SER A 56 2.85 -0.25 4.64
C SER A 56 3.06 0.53 3.33
N LEU A 57 2.46 1.71 3.20
CA LEU A 57 2.37 2.43 1.90
C LEU A 57 3.55 3.38 1.61
N VAL A 58 4.38 3.71 2.61
CA VAL A 58 5.57 4.58 2.43
C VAL A 58 6.64 3.99 1.51
N ASN A 59 6.58 2.68 1.22
CA ASN A 59 7.45 2.02 0.25
C ASN A 59 6.85 2.01 -1.16
N SER A 60 5.59 2.41 -1.32
CA SER A 60 4.91 2.46 -2.62
C SER A 60 4.96 3.87 -3.20
N ALA A 61 4.97 4.91 -2.37
CA ALA A 61 5.04 6.30 -2.79
C ALA A 61 5.37 7.25 -1.61
N SER A 62 5.56 8.54 -1.92
CA SER A 62 5.68 9.57 -0.89
C SER A 62 4.32 9.75 -0.19
N CYS A 63 4.35 9.91 1.13
CA CYS A 63 3.14 10.04 1.94
C CYS A 63 3.09 11.40 2.65
N LEU A 64 1.95 12.09 2.52
CA LEU A 64 1.60 13.32 3.20
C LEU A 64 0.39 13.08 4.09
N ALA A 65 0.42 13.50 5.35
CA ALA A 65 -0.73 13.46 6.24
C ALA A 65 -0.78 14.73 7.09
N VAL A 66 -1.97 15.23 7.38
CA VAL A 66 -2.16 16.48 8.12
C VAL A 66 -3.07 16.23 9.31
N ASP A 67 -2.62 16.64 10.51
CA ASP A 67 -3.48 16.75 11.67
C ASP A 67 -4.25 18.07 11.53
N LEU A 68 -5.58 18.00 11.44
CA LEU A 68 -6.44 19.17 11.38
C LEU A 68 -6.24 20.06 12.64
N PRO A 69 -6.63 21.35 12.61
CA PRO A 69 -6.41 22.27 13.73
C PRO A 69 -6.93 21.69 15.06
N GLY A 70 -6.09 21.65 16.09
CA GLY A 70 -6.41 21.08 17.41
C GLY A 70 -6.57 19.56 17.50
N CYS A 71 -6.41 18.82 16.38
CA CYS A 71 -6.33 17.37 16.35
C CYS A 71 -4.87 16.88 16.50
N GLY A 72 -4.69 15.65 16.98
CA GLY A 72 -3.37 15.05 17.15
C GLY A 72 -2.42 15.94 17.94
N VAL A 73 -1.34 16.39 17.29
CA VAL A 73 -0.38 17.34 17.88
C VAL A 73 -0.41 18.73 17.23
N SER A 74 -1.42 19.02 16.40
CA SER A 74 -1.68 20.38 15.91
C SER A 74 -2.20 21.29 17.02
N ASP A 75 -1.79 22.55 16.98
CA ASP A 75 -2.24 23.57 17.92
C ASP A 75 -3.75 23.78 17.78
N PHE A 76 -4.41 23.97 18.93
CA PHE A 76 -5.80 24.41 18.97
C PHE A 76 -5.86 25.94 18.87
N ALA A 77 -5.49 26.46 17.71
CA ALA A 77 -5.52 27.88 17.40
C ALA A 77 -5.70 28.11 15.88
N PRO A 78 -6.45 29.17 15.47
CA PRO A 78 -7.21 30.06 16.33
C PRO A 78 -8.42 29.33 16.93
N THR A 79 -9.06 29.89 17.96
CA THR A 79 -10.17 29.25 18.67
C THR A 79 -11.56 29.72 18.18
N SER A 80 -11.59 30.57 17.14
CA SER A 80 -12.83 30.99 16.48
C SER A 80 -13.52 29.79 15.82
N TRP A 81 -14.85 29.79 15.78
CA TRP A 81 -15.62 28.69 15.20
C TRP A 81 -15.46 28.63 13.67
N ASP A 82 -15.29 29.78 13.03
CA ASP A 82 -15.13 29.90 11.58
C ASP A 82 -13.90 29.14 11.06
N ALA A 83 -12.84 29.05 11.87
CA ALA A 83 -11.62 28.33 11.56
C ALA A 83 -11.75 26.79 11.55
N TYR A 84 -12.93 26.25 11.90
CA TYR A 84 -13.22 24.81 11.90
C TYR A 84 -14.43 24.46 11.03
N THR A 85 -14.86 25.40 10.18
CA THR A 85 -15.86 25.14 9.14
C THR A 85 -15.29 24.19 8.11
N SER A 86 -16.14 23.39 7.44
CA SER A 86 -15.67 22.49 6.38
C SER A 86 -14.88 23.23 5.30
N ASP A 87 -15.30 24.44 4.93
CA ASP A 87 -14.61 25.23 3.92
C ASP A 87 -13.23 25.73 4.39
N ALA A 88 -13.11 26.19 5.64
CA ALA A 88 -11.80 26.57 6.18
C ALA A 88 -10.83 25.38 6.30
N LEU A 89 -11.35 24.19 6.63
CA LEU A 89 -10.54 22.97 6.67
C LEU A 89 -10.13 22.50 5.26
N LEU A 90 -11.01 22.64 4.26
CA LEU A 90 -10.67 22.39 2.85
C LEU A 90 -9.57 23.33 2.39
N ASP A 91 -9.74 24.63 2.63
CA ASP A 91 -8.77 25.65 2.24
C ASP A 91 -7.37 25.34 2.81
N LEU A 92 -7.34 24.95 4.09
CA LEU A 92 -6.12 24.54 4.78
C LEU A 92 -5.48 23.31 4.13
N LEU A 93 -6.26 22.23 3.93
CA LEU A 93 -5.76 20.99 3.34
C LEU A 93 -5.24 21.23 1.92
N GLU A 94 -6.01 21.92 1.09
CA GLU A 94 -5.65 22.25 -0.29
C GLU A 94 -4.32 23.01 -0.34
N THR A 95 -4.13 24.00 0.53
CA THR A 95 -2.87 24.74 0.60
C THR A 95 -1.69 23.88 1.04
N VAL A 96 -1.86 23.08 2.10
CA VAL A 96 -0.79 22.17 2.55
C VAL A 96 -0.41 21.19 1.44
N ILE A 97 -1.39 20.65 0.70
CA ILE A 97 -1.11 19.69 -0.37
C ILE A 97 -0.39 20.37 -1.53
N ASP A 98 -0.82 21.57 -1.93
CA ASP A 98 -0.18 22.33 -3.01
C ASP A 98 1.26 22.75 -2.66
N GLU A 99 1.55 23.05 -1.39
CA GLU A 99 2.91 23.36 -0.90
C GLU A 99 3.86 22.14 -0.95
N TYR A 100 3.34 20.92 -0.77
CA TYR A 100 4.14 19.71 -0.64
C TYR A 100 4.22 18.84 -1.90
N ARG A 101 3.24 18.94 -2.80
CA ARG A 101 3.30 18.23 -4.08
C ARG A 101 4.41 18.83 -4.94
N GLY A 102 5.09 17.97 -5.70
CA GLY A 102 5.99 18.43 -6.76
C GLY A 102 5.23 19.05 -7.94
N GLU A 103 5.98 19.70 -8.83
CA GLU A 103 5.49 20.11 -10.14
C GLU A 103 5.01 18.89 -10.93
N ASP A 104 3.85 19.00 -11.59
CA ASP A 104 3.17 17.92 -12.31
C ASP A 104 2.90 16.62 -11.51
N GLN A 105 3.13 16.61 -10.20
CA GLN A 105 2.92 15.44 -9.36
C GLN A 105 1.43 15.22 -9.10
N GLY A 106 0.92 14.07 -9.53
CA GLY A 106 -0.44 13.64 -9.22
C GLY A 106 -0.65 13.35 -7.73
N VAL A 107 -1.90 13.34 -7.29
CA VAL A 107 -2.31 13.14 -5.91
C VAL A 107 -3.34 12.02 -5.80
N VAL A 108 -3.16 11.12 -4.84
CA VAL A 108 -4.15 10.09 -4.49
C VAL A 108 -4.57 10.28 -3.04
N PHE A 109 -5.87 10.47 -2.81
CA PHE A 109 -6.39 10.63 -1.46
C PHE A 109 -6.66 9.28 -0.79
N ILE A 110 -6.28 9.15 0.47
CA ILE A 110 -6.65 8.03 1.36
C ILE A 110 -7.29 8.65 2.60
N ALA A 111 -8.62 8.64 2.65
CA ALA A 111 -9.38 9.41 3.62
C ALA A 111 -10.27 8.52 4.50
N HIS A 112 -10.57 8.99 5.72
CA HIS A 112 -11.41 8.26 6.67
C HIS A 112 -12.58 9.09 7.19
N SER A 113 -13.76 8.48 7.31
CA SER A 113 -14.94 9.09 7.95
C SER A 113 -15.26 10.46 7.34
N MET A 114 -15.46 11.50 8.15
CA MET A 114 -15.65 12.89 7.69
C MET A 114 -14.58 13.34 6.66
N GLY A 115 -13.34 12.87 6.79
CA GLY A 115 -12.24 13.20 5.89
C GLY A 115 -12.50 12.74 4.45
N THR A 116 -13.32 11.69 4.26
CA THR A 116 -13.71 11.20 2.92
C THR A 116 -14.52 12.23 2.14
N ALA A 117 -15.44 12.93 2.81
CA ALA A 117 -16.24 13.97 2.17
C ALA A 117 -15.39 15.23 1.90
N LEU A 118 -14.42 15.55 2.77
CA LEU A 118 -13.45 16.61 2.48
C LEU A 118 -12.61 16.26 1.24
N ALA A 119 -12.06 15.04 1.19
CA ALA A 119 -11.28 14.57 0.04
C ALA A 119 -12.11 14.50 -1.24
N ALA A 120 -13.38 14.08 -1.16
CA ALA A 120 -14.31 14.11 -2.29
C ALA A 120 -14.52 15.54 -2.80
N ARG A 121 -14.72 16.52 -1.92
CA ARG A 121 -14.82 17.94 -2.32
C ARG A 121 -13.54 18.43 -2.99
N LEU A 122 -12.35 18.15 -2.44
CA LEU A 122 -11.04 18.47 -3.04
C LEU A 122 -10.82 17.80 -4.41
N SER A 123 -11.48 16.67 -4.65
CA SER A 123 -11.38 15.91 -5.90
C SER A 123 -12.40 16.34 -6.96
N ASN A 124 -13.44 17.08 -6.58
CA ASN A 124 -14.52 17.48 -7.46
C ASN A 124 -14.17 18.78 -8.18
N ARG A 125 -13.98 18.73 -9.50
CA ARG A 125 -13.59 19.89 -10.33
C ARG A 125 -14.68 20.96 -10.46
N SER A 126 -15.93 20.59 -10.20
CA SER A 126 -17.06 21.53 -10.24
C SER A 126 -17.20 22.33 -8.93
N SER A 127 -16.48 21.94 -7.87
CA SER A 127 -16.45 22.69 -6.61
C SER A 127 -15.53 23.92 -6.72
N THR A 128 -15.68 24.84 -5.77
CA THR A 128 -14.82 26.04 -5.68
C THR A 128 -13.48 25.70 -5.05
N HIS A 129 -12.39 26.07 -5.71
CA HIS A 129 -11.00 25.79 -5.31
C HIS A 129 -10.12 27.03 -5.54
N HIS A 130 -9.09 27.22 -4.73
CA HIS A 130 -8.15 28.35 -4.88
C HIS A 130 -6.78 27.94 -5.43
N THR A 131 -6.52 26.65 -5.59
CA THR A 131 -5.31 26.08 -6.20
C THR A 131 -5.69 25.19 -7.40
N PRO A 132 -4.73 24.79 -8.26
CA PRO A 132 -5.00 23.86 -9.34
C PRO A 132 -5.11 22.39 -8.88
N LEU A 133 -5.09 22.10 -7.56
CA LEU A 133 -5.07 20.75 -6.99
C LEU A 133 -6.07 19.76 -7.61
N PRO A 134 -7.35 20.10 -7.87
CA PRO A 134 -8.33 19.16 -8.44
C PRO A 134 -7.93 18.58 -9.80
N SER A 135 -7.08 19.29 -10.55
CA SER A 135 -6.54 18.83 -11.83
C SER A 135 -5.43 17.79 -11.65
N TYR A 136 -4.83 17.68 -10.46
CA TYR A 136 -3.79 16.69 -10.16
C TYR A 136 -4.30 15.48 -9.40
N VAL A 137 -5.57 15.49 -8.98
CA VAL A 137 -6.15 14.34 -8.27
C VAL A 137 -6.36 13.18 -9.25
N MET A 138 -5.71 12.06 -8.96
CA MET A 138 -5.72 10.84 -9.77
C MET A 138 -6.64 9.76 -9.20
N GLY A 139 -7.03 9.82 -7.92
CA GLY A 139 -7.91 8.82 -7.32
C GLY A 139 -8.24 9.10 -5.85
N LEU A 140 -9.29 8.44 -5.36
CA LEU A 140 -9.77 8.56 -3.98
C LEU A 140 -10.07 7.19 -3.38
N VAL A 141 -9.40 6.86 -2.29
CA VAL A 141 -9.74 5.75 -1.39
C VAL A 141 -10.49 6.32 -0.20
N ALA A 142 -11.75 5.94 -0.07
CA ALA A 142 -12.65 6.43 0.96
C ALA A 142 -13.00 5.33 1.96
N ILE A 143 -12.43 5.41 3.16
CA ILE A 143 -12.59 4.43 4.23
C ILE A 143 -13.67 4.89 5.20
N CYS A 144 -14.68 4.06 5.40
CA CYS A 144 -15.89 4.35 6.19
C CYS A 144 -16.52 5.70 5.82
N PRO A 145 -16.92 5.90 4.55
CA PRO A 145 -17.32 7.21 4.04
C PRO A 145 -18.69 7.67 4.53
N VAL A 146 -18.96 8.97 4.36
CA VAL A 146 -20.24 9.61 4.71
C VAL A 146 -20.93 10.10 3.43
N ALA A 147 -22.16 9.66 3.20
CA ALA A 147 -22.91 9.92 1.97
C ALA A 147 -23.76 11.20 2.07
N GLU A 148 -24.56 11.30 3.13
CA GLU A 148 -25.66 12.27 3.20
C GLU A 148 -25.68 13.10 4.48
N ALA A 149 -26.28 14.28 4.36
CA ALA A 149 -26.55 15.14 5.49
C ALA A 149 -27.50 14.46 6.50
N PRO A 150 -27.24 14.60 7.81
CA PRO A 150 -28.16 14.11 8.82
C PRO A 150 -29.50 14.87 8.74
N PRO A 151 -30.68 14.23 8.83
CA PRO A 151 -31.99 14.88 8.69
C PRO A 151 -32.12 16.18 9.51
N GLU A 152 -32.91 17.15 9.03
CA GLU A 152 -33.00 18.50 9.64
C GLU A 152 -33.26 18.47 11.16
N ALA A 153 -34.17 17.61 11.62
CA ALA A 153 -34.45 17.44 13.05
C ALA A 153 -33.22 16.93 13.82
N LYS A 154 -32.50 15.95 13.27
CA LYS A 154 -31.27 15.41 13.84
C LYS A 154 -30.16 16.45 13.86
N ALA A 155 -29.98 17.21 12.78
CA ALA A 155 -29.02 18.32 12.71
C ALA A 155 -29.31 19.40 13.75
N LYS A 156 -30.59 19.80 13.94
CA LYS A 156 -31.01 20.74 14.99
C LYS A 156 -30.70 20.19 16.39
N SER A 157 -30.96 18.91 16.65
CA SER A 157 -30.64 18.27 17.93
C SER A 157 -29.13 18.25 18.21
N ILE A 158 -28.31 17.90 17.21
CA ILE A 158 -26.84 17.92 17.36
C ILE A 158 -26.37 19.36 17.65
N ARG A 159 -26.89 20.38 16.95
CA ARG A 159 -26.57 21.79 17.22
C ARG A 159 -26.92 22.20 18.65
N ARG A 160 -28.05 21.74 19.21
CA ARG A 160 -28.42 21.99 20.61
C ARG A 160 -27.43 21.35 21.58
N ILE A 161 -27.04 20.09 21.34
CA ILE A 161 -26.07 19.37 22.17
C ILE A 161 -24.70 20.06 22.13
N ILE A 162 -24.23 20.48 20.95
CA ILE A 162 -22.94 21.17 20.81
C ILE A 162 -22.92 22.51 21.54
N ARG A 163 -24.07 23.17 21.75
CA ARG A 163 -24.17 24.45 22.49
C ARG A 163 -24.19 24.31 24.00
N ILE A 164 -24.29 23.10 24.55
CA ILE A 164 -24.25 22.85 25.99
C ILE A 164 -22.93 23.42 26.60
N PRO A 165 -22.96 24.00 27.82
CA PRO A 165 -21.76 24.43 28.51
C PRO A 165 -20.66 23.36 28.54
N GLU A 166 -19.41 23.78 28.38
CA GLU A 166 -18.28 22.85 28.20
C GLU A 166 -18.13 21.84 29.35
N VAL A 167 -18.37 22.27 30.59
CA VAL A 167 -18.34 21.40 31.78
C VAL A 167 -19.32 20.25 31.65
N LEU A 168 -20.59 20.54 31.30
CA LEU A 168 -21.62 19.52 31.14
C LEU A 168 -21.34 18.60 29.94
N PHE A 169 -20.84 19.16 28.84
CA PHE A 169 -20.45 18.38 27.67
C PHE A 169 -19.29 17.42 27.99
N ASN A 170 -18.31 17.87 28.79
CA ASN A 170 -17.20 17.04 29.24
C ASN A 170 -17.66 15.94 30.19
N LEU A 171 -18.59 16.21 31.11
CA LEU A 171 -19.20 15.20 31.98
C LEU A 171 -19.94 14.13 31.15
N TRP A 172 -20.71 14.54 30.15
CA TRP A 172 -21.38 13.61 29.24
C TRP A 172 -20.38 12.74 28.46
N ARG A 173 -19.30 13.34 27.91
CA ARG A 173 -18.24 12.57 27.24
C ARG A 173 -17.48 11.65 28.19
N ALA A 174 -17.30 12.02 29.45
CA ALA A 174 -16.68 11.18 30.45
C ALA A 174 -17.56 9.98 30.79
N TRP A 175 -18.87 10.20 30.93
CA TRP A 175 -19.86 9.14 31.12
C TRP A 175 -19.93 8.18 29.92
N ASP A 176 -19.96 8.70 28.70
CA ASP A 176 -19.96 7.89 27.46
C ASP A 176 -18.70 7.03 27.28
N ARG A 177 -17.58 7.49 27.84
CA ARG A 177 -16.29 6.78 27.88
C ARG A 177 -16.10 5.90 29.11
N TRP A 178 -17.07 5.87 30.03
CA TRP A 178 -16.96 5.05 31.22
C TRP A 178 -16.93 3.56 30.83
N GLY A 179 -15.96 2.83 31.38
CA GLY A 179 -15.67 1.44 31.01
C GLY A 179 -14.41 1.26 30.16
N GLY A 180 -13.75 2.36 29.75
CA GLY A 180 -12.49 2.32 29.01
C GLY A 180 -12.63 1.54 27.69
N PRO A 181 -11.81 0.49 27.44
CA PRO A 181 -11.93 -0.38 26.26
C PRO A 181 -13.28 -1.07 26.09
N GLU A 182 -14.07 -1.19 27.16
CA GLU A 182 -15.43 -1.78 27.15
C GLU A 182 -16.55 -0.72 27.17
N SER A 183 -16.20 0.57 27.08
CA SER A 183 -17.18 1.65 27.11
C SER A 183 -18.13 1.63 25.90
N ALA A 184 -19.32 2.22 26.08
CA ALA A 184 -20.27 2.40 24.99
C ALA A 184 -19.64 3.18 23.81
N SER A 185 -18.76 4.15 24.10
CA SER A 185 -18.04 4.92 23.08
C SER A 185 -17.09 4.11 22.21
N VAL A 186 -16.49 3.06 22.76
CA VAL A 186 -15.61 2.14 22.03
C VAL A 186 -16.44 1.12 21.28
N ASN A 187 -17.41 0.50 21.95
CA ASN A 187 -18.28 -0.54 21.36
C ASN A 187 -18.96 -0.09 20.06
N ARG A 188 -19.52 1.13 20.02
CA ARG A 188 -20.15 1.67 18.81
C ARG A 188 -19.18 1.86 17.64
N PHE A 189 -17.89 2.02 17.92
CA PHE A 189 -16.89 2.37 16.91
C PHE A 189 -16.18 1.13 16.36
N VAL A 190 -15.81 0.18 17.23
CA VAL A 190 -15.04 -1.01 16.82
C VAL A 190 -15.93 -2.20 16.45
N GLY A 191 -17.17 -2.25 16.96
CA GLY A 191 -18.09 -3.37 16.79
C GLY A 191 -17.94 -4.46 17.87
N PRO A 192 -18.88 -5.42 17.96
CA PRO A 192 -18.96 -6.37 19.06
C PRO A 192 -17.80 -7.38 19.12
N HIS A 193 -17.19 -7.73 17.98
CA HIS A 193 -16.15 -8.74 17.87
C HIS A 193 -14.72 -8.18 17.77
N ALA A 194 -14.52 -6.89 18.08
CA ALA A 194 -13.20 -6.30 18.05
C ALA A 194 -12.30 -6.83 19.18
N ASP A 195 -11.04 -7.08 18.85
CA ASP A 195 -10.04 -7.52 19.82
C ASP A 195 -9.64 -6.41 20.80
N LEU A 196 -9.02 -6.83 21.91
CA LEU A 196 -8.64 -5.94 23.00
C LEU A 196 -7.67 -4.83 22.54
N GLN A 197 -6.73 -5.13 21.64
CA GLN A 197 -5.76 -4.13 21.17
C GLN A 197 -6.47 -3.02 20.38
N THR A 198 -7.38 -3.40 19.47
CA THR A 198 -8.22 -2.45 18.72
C THR A 198 -9.06 -1.58 19.67
N ARG A 199 -9.66 -2.19 20.70
CA ARG A 199 -10.45 -1.49 21.73
C ARG A 199 -9.60 -0.49 22.53
N GLN A 200 -8.42 -0.89 22.96
CA GLN A 200 -7.48 -0.03 23.70
C GLN A 200 -7.02 1.16 22.86
N LEU A 201 -6.72 0.93 21.57
CA LEU A 201 -6.38 2.00 20.64
C LEU A 201 -7.55 2.98 20.46
N GLN A 202 -8.78 2.46 20.31
CA GLN A 202 -9.97 3.31 20.22
C GLN A 202 -10.17 4.15 21.48
N ASP A 203 -10.06 3.56 22.67
CA ASP A 203 -10.20 4.29 23.94
C ASP A 203 -9.16 5.40 24.05
N ARG A 204 -7.91 5.12 23.66
CA ARG A 204 -6.85 6.12 23.58
C ARG A 204 -7.20 7.26 22.62
N PHE A 205 -7.68 6.97 21.41
CA PHE A 205 -8.07 8.02 20.46
C PHE A 205 -9.27 8.84 20.96
N ASN A 206 -10.26 8.19 21.57
CA ASN A 206 -11.39 8.86 22.22
C ASN A 206 -10.91 9.81 23.34
N SER A 207 -9.87 9.42 24.07
CA SER A 207 -9.25 10.19 25.15
C SER A 207 -8.46 11.40 24.66
N GLN A 208 -7.78 11.28 23.52
CA GLN A 208 -6.99 12.34 22.91
C GLN A 208 -7.86 13.40 22.22
N SER A 209 -9.07 13.04 21.81
CA SER A 209 -10.01 13.95 21.14
C SER A 209 -10.51 15.06 22.07
N ARG A 210 -10.05 16.29 21.84
CA ARG A 210 -10.37 17.48 22.65
C ARG A 210 -11.80 17.95 22.39
N SER A 211 -12.62 18.04 23.43
CA SER A 211 -14.01 18.51 23.35
C SER A 211 -14.20 19.85 22.63
N PRO A 212 -13.43 20.92 22.93
CA PRO A 212 -13.63 22.21 22.25
C PRO A 212 -13.31 22.16 20.75
N VAL A 213 -12.40 21.28 20.32
CA VAL A 213 -12.07 21.05 18.89
C VAL A 213 -13.18 20.26 18.22
N PHE A 214 -13.55 19.12 18.81
CA PHE A 214 -14.62 18.25 18.31
C PHE A 214 -15.92 19.03 18.11
N ARG A 215 -16.32 19.86 19.08
CA ARG A 215 -17.53 20.69 19.00
C ARG A 215 -17.50 21.65 17.83
N ARG A 216 -16.37 22.31 17.58
CA ARG A 216 -16.21 23.28 16.50
C ARG A 216 -16.23 22.63 15.13
N MET A 217 -15.49 21.53 14.95
CA MET A 217 -15.51 20.76 13.71
C MET A 217 -16.89 20.15 13.44
N ALA A 218 -17.52 19.55 14.45
CA ALA A 218 -18.85 18.99 14.32
C ALA A 218 -19.88 20.06 13.96
N TRP A 219 -19.78 21.26 14.53
CA TRP A 219 -20.62 22.39 14.16
C TRP A 219 -20.38 22.84 12.73
N GLY A 220 -19.11 22.97 12.33
CA GLY A 220 -18.69 23.35 10.99
C GLY A 220 -19.13 22.36 9.91
N ALA A 221 -19.24 21.07 10.24
CA ALA A 221 -19.69 20.02 9.33
C ALA A 221 -21.21 20.00 9.11
N LEU A 222 -22.01 20.53 10.06
CA LEU A 222 -23.47 20.46 10.00
C LEU A 222 -24.05 21.46 8.99
N PRO A 223 -24.91 21.03 8.06
CA PRO A 223 -25.52 21.93 7.10
C PRO A 223 -26.60 22.79 7.76
N VAL A 224 -26.97 23.87 7.09
CA VAL A 224 -28.18 24.66 7.36
C VAL A 224 -29.25 24.25 6.34
N TYR A 225 -30.47 24.01 6.79
CA TYR A 225 -31.57 23.63 5.91
C TYR A 225 -32.29 24.88 5.40
N LYS A 226 -32.35 25.05 4.08
CA LYS A 226 -33.16 26.08 3.40
C LYS A 226 -34.14 25.36 2.48
N ASN A 227 -35.44 25.52 2.72
CA ASN A 227 -36.51 24.83 1.98
C ASN A 227 -36.32 23.30 1.91
N GLY A 228 -35.91 22.67 3.02
CA GLY A 228 -35.67 21.23 3.10
C GLY A 228 -34.37 20.74 2.45
N LYS A 229 -33.62 21.61 1.75
CA LYS A 229 -32.33 21.27 1.15
C LYS A 229 -31.17 21.68 2.07
N PRO A 230 -30.18 20.80 2.30
CA PRO A 230 -28.97 21.15 3.06
C PRO A 230 -28.14 22.17 2.26
N SER A 231 -27.61 23.17 2.96
CA SER A 231 -26.76 24.24 2.42
C SER A 231 -25.61 24.51 3.39
N GLY A 232 -24.39 24.60 2.85
CA GLY A 232 -23.15 24.75 3.62
C GLY A 232 -22.74 23.49 4.40
N GLY A 233 -21.64 23.60 5.15
CA GLY A 233 -21.06 22.47 5.88
C GLY A 233 -20.50 21.40 4.95
N LEU A 234 -20.48 20.14 5.40
CA LEU A 234 -19.89 19.04 4.66
C LEU A 234 -20.74 18.59 3.45
N PHE A 235 -22.03 18.93 3.46
CA PHE A 235 -23.05 18.41 2.53
C PHE A 235 -23.74 19.50 1.70
N GLY A 236 -23.17 20.70 1.67
CA GLY A 236 -23.74 21.83 0.95
C GLY A 236 -23.61 21.74 -0.57
N GLU A 237 -22.70 20.89 -1.06
CA GLU A 237 -22.46 20.61 -2.47
C GLU A 237 -22.47 19.08 -2.69
N PRO A 238 -22.86 18.59 -3.88
CA PRO A 238 -22.83 17.17 -4.21
C PRO A 238 -21.37 16.69 -4.42
N ALA A 239 -20.64 16.52 -3.31
CA ALA A 239 -19.22 16.20 -3.28
C ALA A 239 -18.87 14.94 -4.09
N TRP A 240 -19.71 13.91 -3.98
CA TRP A 240 -19.51 12.61 -4.63
C TRP A 240 -19.93 12.60 -6.10
N ALA A 241 -21.04 13.27 -6.44
CA ALA A 241 -21.62 13.15 -7.78
C ALA A 241 -20.64 13.63 -8.86
N GLY A 242 -19.95 14.75 -8.65
CA GLY A 242 -19.04 15.33 -9.64
C GLY A 242 -17.68 14.63 -9.82
N LEU A 243 -17.46 13.45 -9.23
CA LEU A 243 -16.17 12.76 -9.33
C LEU A 243 -16.02 12.00 -10.66
N THR A 244 -14.95 12.32 -11.39
CA THR A 244 -14.55 11.69 -12.66
C THR A 244 -13.27 10.86 -12.55
N ILE A 245 -12.86 10.53 -11.32
CA ILE A 245 -11.63 9.78 -11.00
C ILE A 245 -11.97 8.36 -10.52
N PRO A 246 -11.01 7.43 -10.47
CA PRO A 246 -11.13 6.19 -9.72
C PRO A 246 -11.49 6.45 -8.24
N VAL A 247 -12.52 5.76 -7.75
CA VAL A 247 -12.96 5.81 -6.35
C VAL A 247 -13.06 4.39 -5.78
N TYR A 248 -12.40 4.15 -4.65
CA TYR A 248 -12.54 2.92 -3.88
C TYR A 248 -13.24 3.19 -2.55
N LEU A 249 -14.44 2.64 -2.39
CA LEU A 249 -15.23 2.74 -1.18
C LEU A 249 -15.00 1.50 -0.29
N ILE A 250 -14.56 1.71 0.94
CA ILE A 250 -14.26 0.63 1.87
C ILE A 250 -15.06 0.85 3.15
N GLY A 251 -16.03 0.00 3.46
CA GLY A 251 -16.83 0.07 4.68
C GLY A 251 -16.54 -1.04 5.68
N GLY A 252 -16.92 -0.82 6.94
CA GLY A 252 -16.96 -1.89 7.95
C GLY A 252 -18.36 -2.51 8.04
N LYS A 253 -18.48 -3.84 7.97
CA LYS A 253 -19.76 -4.57 8.12
C LYS A 253 -20.45 -4.28 9.45
N HIS A 254 -19.69 -3.97 10.50
CA HIS A 254 -20.18 -3.71 11.85
C HIS A 254 -20.08 -2.24 12.25
N ASP A 255 -19.90 -1.34 11.27
CA ASP A 255 -19.80 0.09 11.50
C ASP A 255 -21.17 0.66 11.92
N GLN A 256 -21.24 1.28 13.11
CA GLN A 256 -22.44 1.95 13.59
C GLN A 256 -22.34 3.48 13.49
N ILE A 257 -21.17 4.01 13.11
CA ILE A 257 -20.92 5.44 12.95
C ILE A 257 -21.28 5.87 11.54
N THR A 258 -20.76 5.14 10.55
CA THR A 258 -21.08 5.26 9.12
C THR A 258 -21.50 3.88 8.62
N PRO A 259 -22.79 3.51 8.79
CA PRO A 259 -23.20 2.15 8.52
C PRO A 259 -23.04 1.76 7.04
N PRO A 260 -22.98 0.45 6.71
CA PRO A 260 -22.69 -0.03 5.36
C PRO A 260 -23.53 0.58 4.24
N HIS A 261 -24.79 0.96 4.51
CA HIS A 261 -25.66 1.59 3.53
C HIS A 261 -25.12 2.93 3.00
N GLU A 262 -24.25 3.62 3.75
CA GLU A 262 -23.61 4.85 3.28
C GLU A 262 -22.66 4.56 2.10
N VAL A 263 -21.93 3.44 2.13
CA VAL A 263 -21.11 2.98 0.99
C VAL A 263 -21.99 2.72 -0.23
N GLU A 264 -23.08 1.99 -0.05
CA GLU A 264 -24.00 1.68 -1.15
C GLU A 264 -24.62 2.93 -1.76
N LYS A 265 -25.00 3.91 -0.93
CA LYS A 265 -25.54 5.19 -1.41
C LYS A 265 -24.51 5.95 -2.25
N ILE A 266 -23.27 6.07 -1.76
CA ILE A 266 -22.21 6.76 -2.51
C ILE A 266 -21.92 6.04 -3.82
N GLN A 267 -21.88 4.71 -3.79
CA GLN A 267 -21.72 3.90 -5.00
C GLN A 267 -22.82 4.21 -6.02
N ARG A 268 -24.10 4.21 -5.61
CA ARG A 268 -25.22 4.59 -6.48
C ARG A 268 -25.09 6.01 -7.02
N ILE A 269 -24.66 6.98 -6.20
CA ILE A 269 -24.45 8.38 -6.62
C ILE A 269 -23.35 8.45 -7.70
N LEU A 270 -22.27 7.70 -7.52
CA LEU A 270 -21.12 7.71 -8.45
C LEU A 270 -21.40 6.96 -9.76
N GLU A 271 -22.23 5.91 -9.71
CA GLU A 271 -22.61 5.09 -10.86
C GLU A 271 -23.80 5.65 -11.64
N SER A 272 -24.57 6.57 -11.04
CA SER A 272 -25.68 7.22 -11.72
C SER A 272 -25.15 8.01 -12.93
N PRO A 273 -25.68 7.77 -14.16
CA PRO A 273 -25.35 8.61 -15.29
C PRO A 273 -25.84 10.02 -14.96
N HIS A 274 -24.95 11.01 -15.02
CA HIS A 274 -25.38 12.40 -14.98
C HIS A 274 -26.32 12.63 -16.16
N THR A 275 -27.63 12.65 -15.90
CA THR A 275 -28.56 13.32 -16.80
C THR A 275 -28.17 14.79 -16.78
N ASN A 276 -27.36 15.19 -17.76
CA ASN A 276 -27.42 16.56 -18.24
C ASN A 276 -28.90 16.78 -18.58
N GLU A 277 -29.57 17.63 -17.81
CA GLU A 277 -30.88 18.15 -18.19
C GLU A 277 -30.68 19.01 -19.45
N ASN A 278 -30.66 18.35 -20.60
CA ASN A 278 -31.05 18.89 -21.88
C ASN A 278 -31.40 17.72 -22.83
N GLU A 279 -32.64 17.79 -23.29
CA GLU A 279 -33.24 17.13 -24.45
C GLU A 279 -33.90 15.74 -24.28
N ASN A 280 -35.22 15.79 -24.47
CA ASN A 280 -36.13 14.73 -24.86
C ASN A 280 -35.52 13.74 -25.87
N SER A 281 -35.60 12.44 -25.59
CA SER A 281 -36.41 11.49 -26.37
C SER A 281 -36.29 10.06 -25.83
N GLN A 282 -37.38 9.32 -26.04
CA GLN A 282 -37.71 7.99 -25.51
C GLN A 282 -36.84 6.87 -26.11
N GLY A 283 -36.60 5.80 -25.34
CA GLY A 283 -36.20 4.50 -25.93
C GLY A 283 -35.57 3.51 -24.95
N LEU A 284 -36.33 2.47 -24.61
CA LEU A 284 -35.94 1.26 -23.87
C LEU A 284 -34.56 0.67 -24.25
N SER A 285 -33.81 0.20 -23.25
CA SER A 285 -33.49 -1.24 -23.10
C SER A 285 -32.69 -1.54 -21.82
N LYS A 286 -33.11 -2.63 -21.16
CA LYS A 286 -32.51 -3.24 -19.96
C LYS A 286 -31.28 -4.07 -20.35
N ALA A 287 -30.21 -4.02 -19.55
CA ALA A 287 -29.36 -5.19 -19.29
C ALA A 287 -28.51 -5.02 -18.02
N ASN A 288 -28.47 -6.13 -17.26
CA ASN A 288 -27.87 -6.42 -15.96
C ASN A 288 -26.35 -6.19 -15.82
N GLY A 289 -25.90 -6.03 -14.56
CA GLY A 289 -24.50 -6.30 -14.20
C GLY A 289 -24.01 -5.87 -12.80
N SER A 290 -24.77 -6.06 -11.71
CA SER A 290 -24.25 -5.86 -10.34
C SER A 290 -23.48 -7.09 -9.87
N THR A 291 -22.21 -6.94 -9.47
CA THR A 291 -21.44 -8.00 -8.78
C THR A 291 -20.93 -7.46 -7.45
N VAL A 292 -21.60 -7.87 -6.35
CA VAL A 292 -21.06 -7.82 -5.00
C VAL A 292 -20.42 -9.19 -4.76
N THR A 293 -19.09 -9.24 -4.68
CA THR A 293 -18.38 -10.51 -4.42
C THR A 293 -18.30 -10.77 -2.93
N THR A 294 -18.98 -11.83 -2.48
CA THR A 294 -18.71 -12.54 -1.22
C THR A 294 -17.89 -13.78 -1.54
N ALA A 295 -16.80 -14.02 -0.82
CA ALA A 295 -15.98 -15.22 -0.96
C ALA A 295 -16.53 -16.37 -0.10
N ASP A 296 -16.80 -17.54 -0.71
CA ASP A 296 -16.57 -18.88 -0.16
C ASP A 296 -16.78 -19.99 -1.22
N GLU A 297 -16.14 -21.14 -0.99
CA GLU A 297 -15.75 -22.20 -1.95
C GLU A 297 -16.79 -23.29 -2.32
N SER A 298 -16.56 -23.93 -3.48
CA SER A 298 -16.42 -25.39 -3.71
C SER A 298 -17.36 -26.13 -4.70
N VAL A 299 -16.68 -26.86 -5.62
CA VAL A 299 -16.95 -28.11 -6.41
C VAL A 299 -18.02 -28.22 -7.53
N SER A 300 -17.51 -28.54 -8.75
CA SER A 300 -17.88 -29.68 -9.63
C SER A 300 -18.46 -29.42 -11.04
N SER A 301 -17.79 -30.10 -12.00
CA SER A 301 -18.25 -30.70 -13.27
C SER A 301 -18.45 -29.86 -14.54
N ALA A 302 -17.59 -30.14 -15.53
CA ALA A 302 -17.68 -29.80 -16.96
C ALA A 302 -18.82 -30.58 -17.69
N PRO A 303 -19.18 -30.29 -18.97
CA PRO A 303 -18.34 -30.63 -20.14
C PRO A 303 -18.39 -29.65 -21.36
N ILE A 304 -17.45 -29.89 -22.29
CA ILE A 304 -17.19 -29.30 -23.63
C ILE A 304 -18.22 -29.84 -24.67
N PRO A 305 -18.55 -29.15 -25.79
CA PRO A 305 -17.88 -29.36 -27.12
C PRO A 305 -17.68 -28.05 -27.92
N ASP A 306 -16.58 -27.81 -28.64
CA ASP A 306 -16.07 -28.37 -29.91
C ASP A 306 -16.78 -27.86 -31.18
N SER A 307 -16.05 -27.13 -32.05
CA SER A 307 -16.07 -27.30 -33.53
C SER A 307 -15.22 -26.25 -34.27
N ALA A 308 -14.52 -26.75 -35.30
CA ALA A 308 -13.41 -26.16 -36.03
C ALA A 308 -13.77 -25.34 -37.29
N ALA A 309 -12.80 -24.50 -37.69
CA ALA A 309 -12.27 -24.04 -39.01
C ALA A 309 -13.06 -24.30 -40.34
N PRO A 310 -12.83 -23.53 -41.44
CA PRO A 310 -11.57 -23.64 -42.20
C PRO A 310 -11.00 -22.35 -42.85
N VAL A 311 -9.75 -22.50 -43.30
CA VAL A 311 -8.86 -21.57 -44.03
C VAL A 311 -8.96 -21.85 -45.54
N ASP A 312 -8.77 -20.82 -46.39
CA ASP A 312 -8.48 -21.01 -47.81
C ASP A 312 -7.25 -20.19 -48.26
N THR A 313 -6.46 -20.78 -49.15
CA THR A 313 -5.10 -20.38 -49.56
C THR A 313 -5.03 -20.19 -51.08
N ALA A 314 -4.50 -19.07 -51.55
CA ALA A 314 -3.87 -18.98 -52.87
C ALA A 314 -2.86 -17.82 -52.95
N LYS A 315 -1.61 -18.13 -53.29
CA LYS A 315 -0.55 -17.20 -53.74
C LYS A 315 -0.16 -17.55 -55.19
N PRO A 316 0.40 -16.61 -55.96
CA PRO A 316 1.40 -16.94 -56.96
C PRO A 316 2.79 -16.35 -56.62
N LYS A 317 3.82 -17.18 -56.79
CA LYS A 317 5.26 -16.86 -56.65
C LYS A 317 5.78 -16.07 -57.85
N ARG A 318 6.82 -15.25 -57.66
CA ARG A 318 7.73 -14.80 -58.72
C ARG A 318 9.19 -15.03 -58.32
N GLN A 319 9.98 -15.42 -59.32
CA GLN A 319 11.30 -16.05 -59.23
C GLN A 319 12.44 -15.06 -58.91
N LEU A 320 13.44 -15.53 -58.15
CA LEU A 320 14.75 -14.89 -57.95
C LEU A 320 15.75 -15.43 -59.00
N PRO A 321 16.66 -14.60 -59.54
CA PRO A 321 17.75 -15.05 -60.42
C PRO A 321 18.84 -15.84 -59.67
N THR A 322 19.58 -16.63 -60.44
CA THR A 322 20.20 -17.91 -60.03
C THR A 322 21.73 -17.96 -60.12
N SER A 323 22.49 -16.86 -59.90
CA SER A 323 23.96 -16.97 -59.77
C SER A 323 24.65 -15.75 -59.14
N ILE A 324 25.85 -15.97 -58.62
CA ILE A 324 26.63 -15.06 -57.75
C ILE A 324 27.40 -13.96 -58.52
N GLU A 325 27.25 -13.89 -59.85
CA GLU A 325 28.07 -13.03 -60.74
C GLU A 325 27.31 -11.81 -61.29
N ALA A 326 26.16 -11.44 -60.71
CA ALA A 326 25.37 -10.28 -61.11
C ALA A 326 25.19 -9.25 -59.99
N ILE A 327 26.27 -8.94 -59.26
CA ILE A 327 26.32 -7.83 -58.30
C ILE A 327 27.07 -6.67 -58.97
N SER A 328 26.46 -5.49 -59.05
CA SER A 328 27.10 -4.28 -59.58
C SER A 328 27.29 -3.24 -58.47
N ASN A 329 28.25 -2.33 -58.64
CA ASN A 329 28.64 -1.34 -57.63
C ASN A 329 27.58 -0.25 -57.35
N GLU A 330 26.42 -0.29 -58.00
CA GLU A 330 25.31 0.65 -57.76
C GLU A 330 24.44 0.27 -56.54
N ASP A 331 24.64 -0.92 -55.97
CA ASP A 331 23.89 -1.41 -54.79
C ASP A 331 24.45 -0.90 -53.44
N PHE A 332 25.60 -0.21 -53.42
CA PHE A 332 26.32 0.15 -52.18
C PHE A 332 26.37 1.66 -51.82
N GLU A 333 25.74 2.55 -52.60
CA GLU A 333 25.86 4.02 -52.39
C GLU A 333 24.58 4.78 -52.05
N ARG A 334 23.60 4.18 -51.37
CA ARG A 334 22.42 4.93 -50.87
C ARG A 334 22.10 4.68 -49.40
N GLU A 335 22.99 5.13 -48.52
CA GLU A 335 22.66 5.53 -47.15
C GLU A 335 23.42 6.83 -46.80
N ARG A 336 22.71 7.98 -46.76
CA ARG A 336 22.83 9.01 -45.69
C ARG A 336 22.04 10.30 -45.99
N GLN A 337 21.18 10.66 -45.01
CA GLN A 337 20.65 11.98 -44.62
C GLN A 337 19.56 12.60 -45.53
N SER A 338 18.26 12.54 -45.18
CA SER A 338 17.46 13.22 -44.12
C SER A 338 17.01 14.64 -44.48
N ASP A 339 15.74 14.83 -44.90
CA ASP A 339 14.69 15.49 -44.08
C ASP A 339 13.42 15.86 -44.87
N SER A 340 12.30 15.82 -44.13
CA SER A 340 11.02 16.55 -44.27
C SER A 340 9.86 15.99 -45.12
N ALA A 341 8.88 15.48 -44.35
CA ALA A 341 7.44 15.76 -44.39
C ALA A 341 6.47 14.94 -45.29
N GLU A 342 5.46 14.42 -44.57
CA GLU A 342 4.11 13.99 -44.97
C GLU A 342 3.85 12.57 -45.51
N GLU A 343 3.33 11.75 -44.59
CA GLU A 343 2.28 10.73 -44.66
C GLU A 343 1.91 10.08 -46.00
N SER A 344 2.13 8.75 -46.09
CA SER A 344 1.07 7.81 -46.48
C SER A 344 1.48 6.34 -46.24
N LEU A 345 0.69 5.67 -45.39
CA LEU A 345 0.16 4.31 -45.57
C LEU A 345 1.12 3.09 -45.67
N GLU A 346 1.07 2.31 -44.58
CA GLU A 346 0.93 0.85 -44.53
C GLU A 346 2.08 -0.13 -44.90
N ASN A 347 2.52 -0.82 -43.82
CA ASN A 347 2.91 -2.24 -43.69
C ASN A 347 4.34 -2.67 -44.10
N PRO A 348 4.93 -3.76 -43.55
CA PRO A 348 4.64 -4.52 -42.32
C PRO A 348 5.89 -4.78 -41.43
N THR A 349 5.68 -4.93 -40.12
CA THR A 349 6.71 -5.17 -39.11
C THR A 349 7.27 -6.60 -39.18
N THR A 350 8.59 -6.72 -39.35
CA THR A 350 9.35 -7.93 -38.98
C THR A 350 10.08 -7.61 -37.66
N PRO A 351 10.10 -8.50 -36.66
CA PRO A 351 10.48 -8.15 -35.30
C PRO A 351 12.00 -8.06 -35.19
N GLY A 352 12.51 -6.84 -35.13
CA GLY A 352 13.90 -6.51 -34.83
C GLY A 352 13.99 -5.63 -33.59
N ASP A 353 14.83 -6.06 -32.65
CA ASP A 353 15.61 -5.22 -31.73
C ASP A 353 14.93 -3.96 -31.17
N GLU A 354 14.12 -4.13 -30.14
CA GLU A 354 14.04 -3.13 -29.07
C GLU A 354 14.86 -3.61 -27.87
N GLY A 355 16.03 -3.01 -27.66
CA GLY A 355 16.69 -3.07 -26.35
C GLY A 355 15.74 -2.51 -25.27
N PRO A 356 15.80 -2.99 -24.01
CA PRO A 356 14.78 -2.69 -23.01
C PRO A 356 14.97 -1.30 -22.37
N GLN A 357 14.75 -0.23 -23.14
CA GLN A 357 14.53 1.12 -22.60
C GLN A 357 13.05 1.46 -22.37
N ASN A 358 12.07 0.63 -22.77
CA ASN A 358 10.65 1.02 -22.82
C ASN A 358 9.68 0.11 -22.03
N ASN A 359 9.72 0.11 -20.70
CA ASN A 359 8.63 -0.47 -19.89
C ASN A 359 8.34 0.36 -18.64
N ILE A 360 8.27 1.69 -18.80
CA ILE A 360 7.74 2.57 -17.75
C ILE A 360 6.20 2.55 -17.88
N PRO A 361 5.45 2.13 -16.84
CA PRO A 361 4.01 2.09 -16.89
C PRO A 361 3.44 3.49 -17.13
N PRO A 362 2.33 3.59 -17.87
CA PRO A 362 1.69 4.86 -18.12
C PRO A 362 1.23 5.49 -16.79
N GLN A 363 1.36 6.81 -16.71
CA GLN A 363 0.84 7.61 -15.60
C GLN A 363 -0.11 8.66 -16.19
N PRO A 364 -1.39 8.31 -16.42
CA PRO A 364 -2.33 9.26 -16.97
C PRO A 364 -2.55 10.40 -15.97
N ARG A 365 -2.59 11.66 -16.45
CA ARG A 365 -2.94 12.80 -15.61
C ARG A 365 -4.35 12.64 -15.00
N HIS A 366 -5.24 11.98 -15.71
CA HIS A 366 -6.61 11.69 -15.29
C HIS A 366 -6.95 10.23 -15.61
N PRO A 367 -6.75 9.29 -14.67
CA PRO A 367 -7.17 7.90 -14.87
C PRO A 367 -8.69 7.81 -15.09
N ALA A 368 -9.13 6.78 -15.82
CA ALA A 368 -10.54 6.58 -16.12
C ALA A 368 -11.37 6.35 -14.85
N LYS A 369 -12.58 6.93 -14.81
CA LYS A 369 -13.51 6.73 -13.68
C LYS A 369 -13.84 5.24 -13.52
N VAL A 370 -13.53 4.71 -12.35
CA VAL A 370 -13.89 3.36 -11.91
C VAL A 370 -14.37 3.46 -10.47
N VAL A 371 -15.49 2.82 -10.14
CA VAL A 371 -16.00 2.74 -8.76
C VAL A 371 -15.87 1.31 -8.29
N LYS A 372 -15.18 1.11 -7.16
CA LYS A 372 -15.11 -0.17 -6.46
C LYS A 372 -15.67 0.01 -5.06
N ALA A 373 -16.30 -1.02 -4.52
CA ALA A 373 -16.82 -1.02 -3.16
C ALA A 373 -16.54 -2.37 -2.48
N ILE A 374 -16.17 -2.35 -1.19
CA ILE A 374 -16.01 -3.56 -0.38
C ILE A 374 -16.41 -3.31 1.08
N LEU A 375 -16.94 -4.34 1.73
CA LEU A 375 -17.25 -4.33 3.16
C LEU A 375 -16.36 -5.34 3.91
N LEU A 376 -15.51 -4.84 4.80
CA LEU A 376 -14.62 -5.66 5.63
C LEU A 376 -15.31 -6.08 6.94
N PRO A 377 -14.96 -7.24 7.53
CA PRO A 377 -15.53 -7.72 8.80
C PRO A 377 -14.98 -6.94 10.02
N ALA A 378 -15.19 -5.64 10.03
CA ALA A 378 -14.73 -4.69 11.05
C ALA A 378 -15.78 -3.60 11.31
N GLY A 379 -15.58 -2.81 12.37
CA GLY A 379 -16.32 -1.56 12.60
C GLY A 379 -15.69 -0.35 11.90
N HIS A 380 -15.99 0.84 12.41
CA HIS A 380 -15.44 2.13 11.94
C HIS A 380 -13.91 2.24 12.13
N ALA A 381 -13.34 1.43 13.03
CA ALA A 381 -11.90 1.34 13.35
C ALA A 381 -11.08 0.48 12.37
N VAL A 382 -11.59 0.17 11.17
CA VAL A 382 -10.96 -0.75 10.21
C VAL A 382 -9.48 -0.44 9.89
N MET A 383 -9.06 0.83 10.01
CA MET A 383 -7.69 1.28 9.74
C MET A 383 -6.64 0.85 10.78
N TYR A 384 -7.06 0.43 11.97
CA TYR A 384 -6.17 -0.01 13.04
C TYR A 384 -6.73 -1.25 13.75
N SER A 385 -7.61 -1.98 13.08
CA SER A 385 -8.05 -3.31 13.49
C SER A 385 -7.16 -4.40 12.89
N ARG A 386 -7.44 -5.67 13.22
CA ARG A 386 -6.79 -6.84 12.60
C ARG A 386 -6.86 -6.86 11.06
N SER A 387 -7.85 -6.19 10.47
CA SER A 387 -8.03 -6.11 9.02
C SER A 387 -7.09 -5.11 8.34
N VAL A 388 -6.26 -4.36 9.07
CA VAL A 388 -5.42 -3.30 8.49
C VAL A 388 -4.43 -3.80 7.42
N ARG A 389 -3.92 -5.04 7.56
CA ARG A 389 -3.02 -5.62 6.55
C ARG A 389 -3.76 -5.93 5.25
N THR A 390 -4.95 -6.52 5.36
CA THR A 390 -5.86 -6.75 4.23
C THR A 390 -6.24 -5.42 3.58
N LEU A 391 -6.56 -4.41 4.40
CA LEU A 391 -6.86 -3.06 3.93
C LEU A 391 -5.69 -2.45 3.14
N ALA A 392 -4.46 -2.55 3.64
CA ALA A 392 -3.28 -2.06 2.94
C ALA A 392 -3.05 -2.77 1.59
N GLY A 393 -3.26 -4.09 1.54
CA GLY A 393 -3.20 -4.87 0.32
C GLY A 393 -4.23 -4.40 -0.71
N LEU A 394 -5.51 -4.35 -0.32
CA LEU A 394 -6.61 -3.89 -1.17
C LEU A 394 -6.38 -2.47 -1.72
N ILE A 395 -5.88 -1.55 -0.88
CA ILE A 395 -5.54 -0.19 -1.30
C ILE A 395 -4.39 -0.22 -2.32
N SER A 396 -3.35 -1.01 -2.07
CA SER A 396 -2.20 -1.14 -2.97
C SER A 396 -2.62 -1.69 -4.34
N ASP A 397 -3.45 -2.73 -4.34
CA ASP A 397 -3.95 -3.37 -5.56
C ASP A 397 -4.83 -2.39 -6.36
N PHE A 398 -5.77 -1.69 -5.70
CA PHE A 398 -6.59 -0.67 -6.34
C PHE A 398 -5.75 0.45 -6.98
N MET A 399 -4.75 0.97 -6.25
CA MET A 399 -3.88 2.03 -6.79
C MET A 399 -3.07 1.52 -7.99
N ASN A 400 -2.55 0.30 -7.91
CA ASN A 400 -1.79 -0.34 -9.00
C ASN A 400 -2.65 -0.55 -10.25
N ASP A 401 -3.85 -1.09 -10.09
CA ASP A 401 -4.66 -1.60 -11.19
C ASP A 401 -5.55 -0.52 -11.83
N HIS A 402 -5.94 0.50 -11.06
CA HIS A 402 -6.93 1.50 -11.50
C HIS A 402 -6.41 2.94 -11.54
N ILE A 403 -5.24 3.23 -10.96
CA ILE A 403 -4.65 4.58 -10.99
C ILE A 403 -3.38 4.60 -11.85
N THR A 404 -2.34 3.87 -11.44
CA THR A 404 -1.12 3.68 -12.23
C THR A 404 -0.33 2.49 -11.71
N ALA A 405 0.15 1.64 -12.62
CA ALA A 405 0.99 0.51 -12.26
C ALA A 405 2.38 0.92 -11.74
N ARG A 406 2.71 2.23 -11.75
CA ARG A 406 3.91 2.76 -11.10
C ARG A 406 3.91 2.60 -9.58
N PHE A 407 2.76 2.36 -8.95
CA PHE A 407 2.69 2.00 -7.52
C PHE A 407 3.13 0.55 -7.23
N SER A 408 3.25 -0.31 -8.26
CA SER A 408 3.73 -1.68 -8.08
C SER A 408 5.14 -1.66 -7.50
N LEU A 409 5.28 -2.16 -6.26
CA LEU A 409 6.58 -2.36 -5.63
C LEU A 409 7.46 -3.28 -6.49
N GLY A 410 6.88 -4.35 -7.05
CA GLY A 410 7.55 -5.22 -8.01
C GLY A 410 8.17 -4.41 -9.13
N TRP A 411 7.36 -3.67 -9.90
CA TRP A 411 7.86 -2.84 -10.99
C TRP A 411 8.92 -1.82 -10.55
N GLN A 412 8.71 -1.10 -9.43
CA GLN A 412 9.69 -0.14 -8.93
C GLN A 412 11.04 -0.80 -8.65
N LEU A 413 11.03 -1.99 -8.03
CA LEU A 413 12.24 -2.77 -7.78
C LEU A 413 12.89 -3.24 -9.09
N GLN A 414 12.11 -3.63 -10.10
CA GLN A 414 12.62 -3.97 -11.42
C GLN A 414 13.33 -2.77 -12.08
N TYR A 415 12.69 -1.60 -12.05
CA TYR A 415 13.22 -0.37 -12.62
C TYR A 415 14.52 0.06 -11.93
N LEU A 416 14.51 0.13 -10.60
CA LEU A 416 15.67 0.51 -9.79
C LEU A 416 16.84 -0.47 -9.94
N SER A 417 16.56 -1.75 -10.19
CA SER A 417 17.59 -2.76 -10.42
C SER A 417 18.27 -2.65 -11.79
N ARG A 418 17.62 -2.03 -12.77
CA ARG A 418 18.14 -1.89 -14.14
C ARG A 418 19.02 -0.65 -14.34
N GLU A 419 18.71 0.46 -13.69
CA GLU A 419 19.39 1.74 -13.90
C GLU A 419 20.57 2.03 -12.95
N GLY A 420 20.87 1.13 -12.01
CA GLY A 420 21.87 1.35 -10.97
C GLY A 420 23.33 1.16 -11.38
N LYS A 421 24.04 2.23 -11.76
CA LYS A 421 25.53 2.27 -11.79
C LYS A 421 26.20 1.90 -10.44
N TRP A 422 25.45 1.87 -9.34
CA TRP A 422 25.91 1.44 -8.01
C TRP A 422 25.90 -0.09 -7.83
N ASP A 423 25.13 -0.79 -8.65
CA ASP A 423 24.85 -2.20 -8.55
C ASP A 423 25.95 -3.07 -9.19
N VAL A 424 26.66 -2.57 -10.21
CA VAL A 424 27.59 -3.40 -11.00
C VAL A 424 28.73 -4.01 -10.17
N LYS A 425 29.33 -3.25 -9.23
CA LYS A 425 30.42 -3.77 -8.37
C LYS A 425 29.93 -4.77 -7.31
N ASN A 426 28.72 -4.57 -6.79
CA ASN A 426 28.13 -5.49 -5.80
C ASN A 426 27.44 -6.69 -6.48
N LEU A 427 26.98 -6.54 -7.71
CA LEU A 427 26.29 -7.54 -8.50
C LEU A 427 27.25 -8.63 -8.96
N ALA A 428 28.45 -8.30 -9.46
CA ALA A 428 29.43 -9.31 -9.83
C ALA A 428 29.79 -10.20 -8.63
N LYS A 429 30.04 -9.58 -7.46
CA LYS A 429 30.28 -10.28 -6.20
C LYS A 429 29.05 -11.06 -5.72
N TRP A 430 27.86 -10.51 -5.87
CA TRP A 430 26.63 -11.19 -5.48
C TRP A 430 26.32 -12.38 -6.40
N LYS A 431 26.56 -12.26 -7.71
CA LYS A 431 26.42 -13.33 -8.70
C LYS A 431 27.41 -14.45 -8.43
N SER A 432 28.67 -14.12 -8.08
CA SER A 432 29.68 -15.12 -7.72
C SER A 432 29.40 -15.85 -6.40
N VAL A 433 28.47 -15.37 -5.59
CA VAL A 433 28.07 -16.03 -4.33
C VAL A 433 26.98 -17.06 -4.63
N GLN A 434 27.17 -18.28 -4.12
CA GLN A 434 26.17 -19.36 -4.21
C GLN A 434 24.79 -18.87 -3.68
N PRO A 435 23.69 -19.06 -4.42
CA PRO A 435 22.38 -18.56 -4.00
C PRO A 435 21.87 -19.11 -2.67
N VAL A 436 21.91 -20.44 -2.53
CA VAL A 436 21.42 -21.20 -1.37
C VAL A 436 22.49 -22.20 -0.96
N SER A 437 22.74 -22.34 0.34
CA SER A 437 23.70 -23.29 0.93
C SER A 437 23.19 -24.72 0.91
N GLU A 438 24.05 -25.68 1.23
CA GLU A 438 23.62 -27.01 1.67
C GLU A 438 22.86 -26.94 3.02
N PRO A 439 22.11 -27.99 3.42
CA PRO A 439 21.43 -28.02 4.72
C PRO A 439 22.40 -27.81 5.87
N ILE A 440 21.99 -27.04 6.86
CA ILE A 440 22.75 -26.72 8.07
C ILE A 440 21.93 -27.19 9.26
N GLY A 441 22.44 -28.21 9.96
CA GLY A 441 21.75 -28.84 11.10
C GLY A 441 20.36 -29.40 10.78
N ASN A 442 20.09 -29.71 9.49
CA ASN A 442 18.78 -30.14 8.97
C ASN A 442 17.60 -29.21 9.27
N ILE A 443 17.86 -27.96 9.67
CA ILE A 443 16.82 -26.97 10.00
C ILE A 443 16.91 -25.78 9.05
N PHE A 444 18.11 -25.44 8.60
CA PHE A 444 18.34 -24.21 7.86
C PHE A 444 18.98 -24.44 6.50
N ARG A 445 18.72 -23.49 5.60
CA ARG A 445 19.62 -23.17 4.47
C ARG A 445 19.95 -21.69 4.51
N ALA A 446 21.24 -21.37 4.53
CA ALA A 446 21.73 -20.00 4.42
C ALA A 446 21.67 -19.55 2.96
N MET A 447 21.22 -18.33 2.71
CA MET A 447 21.10 -17.82 1.34
C MET A 447 21.57 -16.37 1.22
N LYS A 448 21.92 -15.98 -0.01
CA LYS A 448 22.06 -14.56 -0.38
C LYS A 448 20.67 -13.95 -0.59
N THR A 449 20.55 -12.63 -0.44
CA THR A 449 19.30 -11.93 -0.73
C THR A 449 18.88 -12.18 -2.18
N LEU A 450 17.58 -12.33 -2.46
CA LEU A 450 17.06 -12.44 -3.82
C LEU A 450 17.07 -11.07 -4.50
N ARG A 451 16.81 -11.04 -5.81
CA ARG A 451 16.52 -9.80 -6.54
C ARG A 451 15.32 -9.99 -7.44
N GLU A 452 14.48 -8.95 -7.54
CA GLU A 452 13.21 -9.04 -8.28
C GLU A 452 13.37 -9.51 -9.74
N VAL A 453 14.45 -9.09 -10.41
CA VAL A 453 14.69 -9.31 -11.85
C VAL A 453 15.88 -10.20 -12.16
N ASP A 454 16.36 -10.98 -11.20
CA ASP A 454 17.48 -11.89 -11.47
C ASP A 454 17.00 -13.22 -12.09
N ASP A 455 17.69 -13.65 -13.15
CA ASP A 455 17.32 -14.84 -13.92
C ASP A 455 17.50 -16.14 -13.12
N GLU A 456 18.37 -16.15 -12.10
CA GLU A 456 18.69 -17.34 -11.31
C GLU A 456 18.14 -17.31 -9.88
N HIS A 457 18.05 -16.13 -9.26
CA HIS A 457 17.72 -15.97 -7.84
C HIS A 457 16.74 -14.81 -7.59
N SER A 458 15.61 -14.84 -8.31
CA SER A 458 14.40 -14.03 -8.08
C SER A 458 13.31 -14.81 -7.34
N PRO A 459 12.30 -14.15 -6.73
CA PRO A 459 11.25 -14.85 -5.97
C PRO A 459 10.56 -15.95 -6.76
N ARG A 460 10.21 -15.70 -8.03
CA ARG A 460 9.56 -16.69 -8.89
C ARG A 460 10.44 -17.93 -9.12
N VAL A 461 11.66 -17.71 -9.62
CA VAL A 461 12.62 -18.78 -9.91
C VAL A 461 13.00 -19.54 -8.63
N PHE A 462 13.12 -18.83 -7.52
CA PHE A 462 13.38 -19.41 -6.21
C PHE A 462 12.24 -20.32 -5.76
N THR A 463 10.99 -19.87 -5.85
CA THR A 463 9.82 -20.69 -5.48
C THR A 463 9.74 -21.95 -6.35
N GLU A 464 9.96 -21.83 -7.65
CA GLU A 464 9.96 -22.98 -8.58
C GLU A 464 11.05 -23.99 -8.22
N LYS A 465 12.25 -23.52 -7.85
CA LYS A 465 13.42 -24.38 -7.59
C LYS A 465 13.49 -24.92 -6.16
N TRP A 466 13.05 -24.14 -5.17
CA TRP A 466 13.26 -24.42 -3.74
C TRP A 466 11.97 -24.49 -2.93
N GLY A 467 10.80 -24.16 -3.49
CA GLY A 467 9.52 -24.16 -2.76
C GLY A 467 9.04 -25.54 -2.29
N THR A 468 9.68 -26.62 -2.75
CA THR A 468 9.50 -27.99 -2.26
C THR A 468 10.42 -28.37 -1.10
N ILE A 469 11.34 -27.49 -0.70
CA ILE A 469 12.31 -27.72 0.38
C ILE A 469 12.26 -26.59 1.41
N ILE A 470 12.14 -25.34 0.96
CA ILE A 470 12.10 -24.14 1.80
C ILE A 470 10.66 -23.62 1.82
N LYS A 471 10.01 -23.66 2.98
CA LYS A 471 8.64 -23.17 3.18
C LYS A 471 8.55 -21.83 3.91
N ASP A 472 9.64 -21.41 4.53
CA ASP A 472 9.69 -20.18 5.31
C ASP A 472 11.05 -19.49 5.08
N ILE A 473 11.02 -18.17 4.90
CA ILE A 473 12.22 -17.33 4.71
C ILE A 473 12.28 -16.29 5.83
N ILE A 474 13.42 -16.22 6.51
CA ILE A 474 13.76 -15.17 7.47
C ILE A 474 14.78 -14.21 6.83
N ASP A 475 14.33 -12.98 6.56
CA ASP A 475 15.18 -11.87 6.14
C ASP A 475 15.70 -11.11 7.36
N ILE A 476 17.00 -11.26 7.62
CA ILE A 476 17.69 -10.58 8.73
C ILE A 476 18.36 -9.25 8.31
N SER A 477 18.17 -8.80 7.07
CA SER A 477 18.72 -7.53 6.60
C SER A 477 18.01 -6.33 7.23
N HIS A 478 18.73 -5.20 7.33
CA HIS A 478 18.17 -3.98 7.92
C HIS A 478 17.12 -3.35 7.00
N ASP A 479 17.51 -3.15 5.74
CA ASP A 479 16.70 -2.44 4.75
C ASP A 479 15.62 -3.36 4.17
N ASN A 480 14.61 -2.80 3.52
CA ASN A 480 13.61 -3.60 2.82
C ASN A 480 14.27 -4.46 1.73
N PRO A 481 13.74 -5.67 1.47
CA PRO A 481 14.27 -6.55 0.43
C PRO A 481 14.23 -5.86 -0.94
N VAL A 482 15.20 -6.18 -1.79
CA VAL A 482 15.26 -5.73 -3.20
C VAL A 482 14.39 -6.60 -4.12
N TYR A 483 13.37 -7.23 -3.54
CA TYR A 483 12.37 -8.07 -4.18
C TYR A 483 11.06 -7.98 -3.38
N ASP A 484 9.92 -8.28 -4.00
CA ASP A 484 8.61 -8.28 -3.36
C ASP A 484 8.31 -9.68 -2.76
N PRO A 485 8.19 -9.81 -1.43
CA PRO A 485 7.87 -11.10 -0.81
C PRO A 485 6.51 -11.68 -1.24
N ARG A 486 5.59 -10.87 -1.74
CA ARG A 486 4.30 -11.37 -2.25
C ARG A 486 4.47 -12.26 -3.48
N ASN A 487 5.59 -12.12 -4.20
CA ASN A 487 5.87 -12.91 -5.40
C ASN A 487 6.29 -14.35 -5.09
N PHE A 488 6.41 -14.72 -3.81
CA PHE A 488 6.49 -16.13 -3.41
C PHE A 488 5.14 -16.87 -3.48
N GLY A 489 4.02 -16.14 -3.65
CA GLY A 489 2.67 -16.71 -3.64
C GLY A 489 2.31 -17.35 -2.30
N ASN A 490 1.50 -18.40 -2.34
CA ASN A 490 1.09 -19.13 -1.13
C ASN A 490 2.11 -20.21 -0.69
N GLY A 491 3.17 -20.43 -1.48
CA GLY A 491 4.08 -21.57 -1.28
C GLY A 491 5.17 -21.35 -0.23
N ILE A 492 5.55 -20.10 0.03
CA ILE A 492 6.63 -19.75 0.98
C ILE A 492 6.20 -18.54 1.82
N LYS A 493 6.23 -18.69 3.15
CA LYS A 493 5.98 -17.58 4.07
C LYS A 493 7.25 -16.76 4.28
N TYR A 494 7.09 -15.44 4.39
CA TYR A 494 8.20 -14.50 4.57
C TYR A 494 8.13 -13.79 5.93
N TYR A 495 9.26 -13.76 6.64
CA TYR A 495 9.43 -13.15 7.95
C TYR A 495 10.60 -12.16 7.92
N LYS A 496 10.38 -10.94 8.43
CA LYS A 496 11.39 -9.88 8.50
C LYS A 496 11.86 -9.69 9.94
N LEU A 497 13.16 -9.87 10.19
CA LEU A 497 13.81 -9.62 11.48
C LEU A 497 14.99 -8.66 11.29
N PRO A 498 14.75 -7.34 11.25
CA PRO A 498 15.77 -6.38 10.87
C PRO A 498 16.90 -6.31 11.91
N THR A 499 18.15 -6.38 11.46
CA THR A 499 19.35 -6.30 12.32
C THR A 499 20.36 -5.30 11.80
N VAL A 500 21.21 -4.78 12.69
CA VAL A 500 22.25 -3.81 12.32
C VAL A 500 23.34 -4.47 11.47
N SER A 501 23.73 -3.83 10.38
CA SER A 501 24.74 -4.36 9.47
C SER A 501 26.16 -4.23 10.04
N LYS A 502 27.05 -5.16 9.64
CA LYS A 502 28.50 -5.19 9.91
C LYS A 502 28.93 -5.45 11.37
N ILE A 503 28.04 -5.33 12.34
CA ILE A 503 28.29 -5.67 13.75
C ILE A 503 27.65 -7.01 14.13
N PRO A 504 28.18 -7.74 15.13
CA PRO A 504 27.55 -8.94 15.65
C PRO A 504 26.18 -8.62 16.27
N PRO A 505 25.16 -9.48 16.08
CA PRO A 505 23.88 -9.36 16.77
C PRO A 505 24.05 -9.31 18.29
N THR A 506 23.18 -8.53 18.94
CA THR A 506 23.11 -8.47 20.40
C THR A 506 22.46 -9.73 20.97
N ASP A 507 22.60 -9.95 22.28
CA ASP A 507 21.98 -11.10 22.94
C ASP A 507 20.45 -11.07 22.83
N MET A 508 19.87 -9.86 22.81
CA MET A 508 18.45 -9.62 22.56
C MET A 508 18.06 -10.00 21.12
N ASP A 509 18.86 -9.62 20.12
CA ASP A 509 18.61 -9.98 18.73
C ASP A 509 18.64 -11.51 18.55
N VAL A 510 19.60 -12.18 19.19
CA VAL A 510 19.72 -13.65 19.18
C VAL A 510 18.49 -14.30 19.82
N ALA A 511 18.06 -13.83 21.00
CA ALA A 511 16.86 -14.33 21.66
C ALA A 511 15.60 -14.17 20.79
N ASN A 512 15.47 -13.02 20.11
CA ASN A 512 14.36 -12.76 19.19
C ASN A 512 14.40 -13.69 17.96
N PHE A 513 15.58 -13.93 17.40
CA PHE A 513 15.74 -14.87 16.28
C PHE A 513 15.38 -16.31 16.70
N ILE A 514 15.87 -16.76 17.85
CA ILE A 514 15.57 -18.10 18.37
C ILE A 514 14.07 -18.26 18.58
N LYS A 515 13.44 -17.28 19.24
CA LYS A 515 11.99 -17.28 19.45
C LYS A 515 11.22 -17.37 18.13
N LEU A 516 11.60 -16.59 17.13
CA LEU A 516 10.97 -16.61 15.81
C LEU A 516 11.11 -17.97 15.13
N VAL A 517 12.29 -18.58 15.17
CA VAL A 517 12.49 -19.92 14.59
C VAL A 517 11.66 -20.97 15.32
N ASP A 518 11.61 -20.92 16.66
CA ASP A 518 10.79 -21.85 17.45
C ASP A 518 9.30 -21.72 17.08
N GLU A 519 8.78 -20.49 16.96
CA GLU A 519 7.41 -20.21 16.50
C GLU A 519 7.15 -20.76 15.08
N ILE A 520 8.06 -20.53 14.13
CA ILE A 520 7.93 -21.04 12.76
C ILE A 520 7.91 -22.57 12.75
N ARG A 521 8.73 -23.23 13.57
CA ARG A 521 8.77 -24.70 13.64
C ARG A 521 7.48 -25.27 14.24
N GLU A 522 6.89 -24.62 15.23
CA GLU A 522 5.57 -25.01 15.74
C GLU A 522 4.48 -24.79 14.67
N GLU A 523 4.51 -23.67 13.94
CA GLU A 523 3.60 -23.44 12.82
C GLU A 523 3.78 -24.47 11.69
N GLN A 524 5.01 -24.91 11.41
CA GLN A 524 5.31 -25.97 10.45
C GLN A 524 4.71 -27.31 10.89
N LYS A 525 4.76 -27.67 12.19
CA LYS A 525 4.10 -28.88 12.71
C LYS A 525 2.59 -28.85 12.55
N VAL A 526 1.97 -27.69 12.78
CA VAL A 526 0.52 -27.51 12.58
C VAL A 526 0.16 -27.66 11.10
N ARG A 527 0.93 -27.02 10.20
CA ARG A 527 0.73 -27.14 8.75
C ARG A 527 0.95 -28.55 8.24
N ALA A 528 1.93 -29.27 8.78
CA ALA A 528 2.18 -30.67 8.45
C ALA A 528 0.96 -31.57 8.69
N ALA A 529 0.10 -31.23 9.65
CA ALA A 529 -1.12 -31.98 9.95
C ALA A 529 -2.30 -31.62 9.03
N SER A 530 -2.29 -30.45 8.39
CA SER A 530 -3.42 -29.94 7.60
C SER A 530 -3.17 -29.87 6.09
N GLU A 531 -1.92 -29.73 5.66
CA GLU A 531 -1.54 -29.60 4.26
C GLU A 531 -1.20 -30.98 3.65
N PRO A 532 -1.79 -31.34 2.50
CA PRO A 532 -1.40 -32.56 1.78
C PRO A 532 0.05 -32.46 1.27
N ASP A 533 0.75 -33.59 1.21
CA ASP A 533 2.12 -33.75 0.71
C ASP A 533 3.23 -33.02 1.50
N TRP A 534 3.02 -32.76 2.80
CA TRP A 534 4.04 -32.17 3.67
C TRP A 534 5.23 -33.12 3.91
N SER A 535 6.44 -32.67 3.56
CA SER A 535 7.68 -33.42 3.81
C SER A 535 8.27 -33.05 5.17
N GLU A 536 8.72 -34.05 5.94
CA GLU A 536 9.48 -33.83 7.17
C GLU A 536 10.85 -33.14 6.93
N ASN A 537 11.31 -33.05 5.68
CA ASN A 537 12.59 -32.47 5.30
C ASN A 537 12.52 -30.96 4.97
N TYR A 538 11.41 -30.29 5.26
CA TYR A 538 11.30 -28.85 5.02
C TYR A 538 12.17 -28.05 6.00
N VAL A 539 12.81 -27.02 5.46
CA VAL A 539 13.79 -26.18 6.18
C VAL A 539 13.46 -24.70 6.06
N ILE A 540 14.10 -23.89 6.90
CA ILE A 540 13.96 -22.44 6.93
C ILE A 540 15.12 -21.80 6.16
N GLY A 541 14.80 -20.98 5.17
CA GLY A 541 15.77 -20.15 4.47
C GLY A 541 16.13 -18.91 5.29
N VAL A 542 17.41 -18.60 5.46
CA VAL A 542 17.84 -17.39 6.20
C VAL A 542 18.83 -16.60 5.36
N HIS A 543 18.54 -15.32 5.10
CA HIS A 543 19.49 -14.43 4.41
C HIS A 543 19.70 -13.10 5.10
N CYS A 544 20.92 -12.59 4.96
CA CYS A 544 21.21 -11.16 5.03
C CYS A 544 21.38 -10.63 3.60
N HIS A 545 22.53 -10.03 3.27
CA HIS A 545 22.85 -9.65 1.89
C HIS A 545 23.54 -10.80 1.13
N TYR A 546 24.62 -11.35 1.68
CA TYR A 546 25.39 -12.46 1.06
C TYR A 546 25.22 -13.82 1.75
N GLY A 547 24.61 -13.85 2.94
CA GLY A 547 24.40 -15.11 3.67
C GLY A 547 25.65 -15.72 4.32
N PHE A 548 26.56 -14.90 4.86
CA PHE A 548 27.79 -15.38 5.53
C PHE A 548 27.82 -14.97 7.00
N ASN A 549 28.29 -13.76 7.34
CA ASN A 549 28.62 -13.39 8.73
C ASN A 549 27.42 -13.36 9.68
N ARG A 550 26.44 -12.46 9.44
CA ARG A 550 25.25 -12.34 10.31
C ARG A 550 24.39 -13.59 10.28
N THR A 551 24.19 -14.14 9.08
CA THR A 551 23.45 -15.39 8.89
C THR A 551 24.09 -16.53 9.68
N GLY A 552 25.40 -16.73 9.52
CA GLY A 552 26.15 -17.74 10.27
C GLY A 552 26.09 -17.52 11.77
N TYR A 553 26.24 -16.27 12.24
CA TYR A 553 26.16 -15.98 13.67
C TYR A 553 24.83 -16.41 14.28
N PHE A 554 23.70 -16.06 13.65
CA PHE A 554 22.37 -16.47 14.14
C PHE A 554 22.17 -17.99 14.08
N LEU A 555 22.56 -18.62 12.97
CA LEU A 555 22.43 -20.06 12.79
C LEU A 555 23.27 -20.83 13.83
N VAL A 556 24.52 -20.41 14.05
CA VAL A 556 25.39 -20.99 15.09
C VAL A 556 24.77 -20.84 16.47
N CYS A 557 24.29 -19.64 16.83
CA CYS A 557 23.63 -19.44 18.13
C CYS A 557 22.42 -20.36 18.31
N TYR A 558 21.60 -20.57 17.26
CA TYR A 558 20.46 -21.47 17.35
C TYR A 558 20.90 -22.93 17.53
N LEU A 559 21.90 -23.40 16.76
CA LEU A 559 22.41 -24.77 16.88
C LEU A 559 22.96 -25.05 18.28
N VAL A 560 23.67 -24.11 18.89
CA VAL A 560 24.16 -24.24 20.26
C VAL A 560 23.01 -24.24 21.27
N GLU A 561 22.12 -23.24 21.22
CA GLU A 561 21.10 -23.03 22.27
C GLU A 561 19.87 -23.96 22.16
N ARG A 562 19.62 -24.55 20.99
CA ARG A 562 18.45 -25.41 20.75
C ARG A 562 18.77 -26.81 20.27
N CYS A 563 19.92 -27.02 19.63
CA CYS A 563 20.27 -28.32 19.06
C CYS A 563 21.39 -29.03 19.82
N GLY A 564 21.97 -28.41 20.86
CA GLY A 564 22.97 -29.04 21.73
C GLY A 564 24.36 -29.18 21.12
N TYR A 565 24.66 -28.41 20.06
CA TYR A 565 25.98 -28.40 19.42
C TYR A 565 26.99 -27.69 20.32
N ASP A 566 28.25 -28.14 20.32
CA ASP A 566 29.35 -27.29 20.80
C ASP A 566 29.52 -26.09 19.85
N VAL A 567 29.99 -24.95 20.38
CA VAL A 567 30.19 -23.73 19.57
C VAL A 567 31.09 -23.97 18.36
N GLN A 568 32.16 -24.76 18.50
CA GLN A 568 33.05 -25.06 17.39
C GLN A 568 32.38 -25.99 16.38
N GLU A 569 31.66 -27.01 16.87
CA GLU A 569 30.88 -27.92 16.02
C GLU A 569 29.83 -27.18 15.20
N ALA A 570 29.12 -26.22 15.80
CA ALA A 570 28.14 -25.38 15.11
C ALA A 570 28.77 -24.46 14.07
N ILE A 571 29.95 -23.89 14.35
CA ILE A 571 30.71 -23.08 13.38
C ILE A 571 31.14 -23.94 12.19
N ASP A 572 31.62 -25.16 12.45
CA ASP A 572 32.08 -26.10 11.43
C ASP A 572 30.90 -26.62 10.59
N GLU A 573 29.75 -26.90 11.23
CA GLU A 573 28.47 -27.23 10.58
C GLU A 573 28.06 -26.13 9.59
N PHE A 574 28.10 -24.88 10.03
CA PHE A 574 27.80 -23.74 9.16
C PHE A 574 28.80 -23.62 8.00
N ALA A 575 30.10 -23.79 8.27
CA ALA A 575 31.13 -23.70 7.24
C ALA A 575 31.04 -24.83 6.20
N ARG A 576 30.59 -26.02 6.62
CA ARG A 576 30.33 -27.15 5.73
C ARG A 576 29.14 -26.89 4.81
N GLY A 577 28.04 -26.38 5.39
CA GLY A 577 26.84 -26.04 4.61
C GLY A 577 27.05 -24.83 3.69
N ARG A 578 27.78 -23.83 4.16
CA ARG A 578 28.08 -22.56 3.48
C ARG A 578 29.60 -22.35 3.39
N PRO A 579 30.26 -22.76 2.28
CA PRO A 579 31.71 -22.67 2.14
C PRO A 579 32.27 -21.27 2.43
N ASN A 580 33.42 -21.21 3.12
CA ASN A 580 34.04 -20.02 3.73
C ASN A 580 33.39 -19.50 5.02
N GLY A 581 32.27 -20.09 5.46
CA GLY A 581 31.65 -19.84 6.77
C GLY A 581 31.50 -18.35 7.14
N ILE A 582 31.64 -18.07 8.43
CA ILE A 582 31.71 -16.70 8.95
C ILE A 582 33.12 -16.17 8.64
N ARG A 583 33.20 -15.09 7.86
CA ARG A 583 34.45 -14.54 7.32
C ARG A 583 35.09 -13.48 8.20
N HIS A 584 34.29 -12.81 9.02
CA HIS A 584 34.75 -11.70 9.85
C HIS A 584 35.08 -12.20 11.26
N SER A 585 36.34 -12.05 11.68
CA SER A 585 36.84 -12.55 12.97
C SER A 585 36.03 -12.04 14.15
N HIS A 586 35.63 -10.77 14.15
CA HIS A 586 34.88 -10.19 15.27
C HIS A 586 33.49 -10.83 15.51
N PHE A 587 32.93 -11.56 14.53
CA PHE A 587 31.75 -12.39 14.75
C PHE A 587 32.12 -13.71 15.44
N LEU A 588 33.23 -14.34 15.05
CA LEU A 588 33.75 -15.57 15.66
C LEU A 588 34.20 -15.32 17.10
N ASP A 589 34.95 -14.23 17.34
CA ASP A 589 35.39 -13.82 18.67
C ASP A 589 34.20 -13.61 19.61
N ARG A 590 33.13 -13.00 19.08
CA ARG A 590 31.91 -12.77 19.87
C ARG A 590 31.15 -14.07 20.17
N LEU A 591 31.10 -15.03 19.25
CA LEU A 591 30.55 -16.37 19.51
C LEU A 591 31.35 -17.09 20.58
N ALA A 592 32.69 -17.06 20.48
CA ALA A 592 33.57 -17.69 21.46
C ALA A 592 33.40 -17.07 22.86
N LEU A 593 33.31 -15.74 22.95
CA LEU A 593 33.03 -15.04 24.21
C LEU A 593 31.63 -15.34 24.76
N ARG A 594 30.62 -15.47 23.91
CA ARG A 594 29.24 -15.75 24.34
C ARG A 594 29.10 -17.14 24.97
N TYR A 595 29.84 -18.12 24.46
CA TYR A 595 29.75 -19.52 24.89
C TYR A 595 31.00 -20.01 25.63
N SER A 596 31.86 -19.11 26.13
CA SER A 596 33.10 -19.47 26.85
C SER A 596 32.84 -20.28 28.13
N ASP A 597 31.68 -20.05 28.77
CA ASP A 597 31.35 -20.63 30.07
C ASP A 597 30.66 -22.01 29.96
N GLN A 598 30.36 -22.49 28.74
CA GLN A 598 29.83 -23.84 28.53
C GLN A 598 30.90 -24.95 28.60
N ARG A 599 32.18 -24.58 28.80
CA ARG A 599 33.33 -25.51 28.96
C ARG A 599 33.75 -25.74 30.42
N ALA A 600 32.99 -25.26 31.41
CA ALA A 600 33.28 -25.41 32.84
C ALA A 600 32.43 -26.49 33.50
#